data_AF-A0A8T6BWQ8-F1
#
_entry.id   AF-A0A8T6BWQ8-F1
#
_cell.length_a   1.000
_cell.length_b   1.000
_cell.length_c   1.000
_cell.angle_alpha   90.00
_cell.angle_beta   90.00
_cell.angle_gamma   90.00
#
_symmetry.space_group_name_H-M   'P 1'
#
loop_
_entity.id
_entity.type
_entity.pdbx_description
1 polymer ?
#
loop_
_entity_poly.entity_id
_entity_poly.type
_entity_poly.pdbx_seq_one_letter_code
_entity_poly.pdbx_strand_id
1 'polypeptide(L)' 'MKKPNHSGSGQIRIIGGQWRGRKLPVPDSPGLRPTTDRVRETLFNWLAPVIVDAQCLDCFAGSGA' A
#
# COMPACT_ATOMS: atom_id res chain seq x y z
N MET A 1 19.10 -10.30 27.58
CA MET A 1 18.77 -10.39 26.14
C MET A 1 17.96 -9.15 25.77
N LYS A 2 18.51 -8.21 24.97
CA LYS A 2 17.79 -7.01 24.52
C LYS A 2 16.91 -7.39 23.33
N LYS A 3 15.59 -7.20 23.44
CA LYS A 3 14.67 -7.34 22.29
C LYS A 3 15.00 -6.22 21.28
N PRO A 4 15.09 -6.48 19.98
CA PRO A 4 15.30 -5.42 19.00
C PRO A 4 14.07 -4.51 18.99
N ASN A 5 14.27 -3.20 19.17
CA ASN A 5 13.24 -2.19 18.94
C ASN A 5 12.94 -2.14 17.44
N HIS A 6 11.91 -2.84 16.96
CA HIS A 6 11.31 -2.57 15.65
C HIS A 6 10.36 -1.37 15.76
N SER A 7 10.93 -0.20 16.06
CA SER A 7 10.19 1.07 16.09
C SER A 7 10.37 1.87 14.79
N GLY A 8 10.80 1.23 13.70
CA GLY A 8 10.90 1.87 12.40
C GLY A 8 9.63 1.62 11.61
N SER A 9 8.63 2.49 11.67
CA SER A 9 7.48 2.38 10.75
C SER A 9 7.97 2.42 9.30
N GLY A 10 7.67 1.38 8.51
CA GLY A 10 7.85 1.42 7.06
C GLY A 10 6.96 2.50 6.43
N GLN A 11 7.20 2.83 5.16
CA GLN A 11 6.36 3.77 4.42
C GLN A 11 5.95 3.17 3.07
N ILE A 12 4.67 3.31 2.75
CA ILE A 12 4.13 3.07 1.41
C ILE A 12 3.70 4.41 0.81
N ARG A 13 3.74 4.55 -0.52
CA ARG A 13 3.35 5.77 -1.22
C ARG A 13 2.14 5.50 -2.12
N ILE A 14 1.18 6.42 -2.11
CA ILE A 14 0.07 6.42 -3.08
C ILE A 14 0.63 6.81 -4.46
N ILE A 15 0.43 5.95 -5.46
CA ILE A 15 1.12 6.06 -6.76
C ILE A 15 0.39 6.99 -7.75
N GLY A 16 -0.94 7.10 -7.65
CA GLY A 16 -1.77 7.83 -8.61
C GLY A 16 -3.01 8.50 -7.99
N GLY A 17 -3.83 9.11 -8.84
CA GLY A 17 -5.05 9.81 -8.45
C GLY A 17 -4.82 11.08 -7.64
N GLN A 18 -5.89 11.58 -7.02
CA GLN A 18 -5.90 12.83 -6.24
C GLN A 18 -4.86 12.85 -5.09
N TRP A 19 -4.51 11.68 -4.56
CA TRP A 19 -3.63 11.54 -3.39
C TRP A 19 -2.19 11.14 -3.74
N ARG A 20 -1.81 11.20 -5.02
CA ARG A 20 -0.48 10.82 -5.51
C ARG A 20 0.64 11.46 -4.70
N GLY A 21 1.64 10.66 -4.33
CA GLY A 21 2.83 11.09 -3.60
C GLY A 21 2.67 11.09 -2.08
N ARG A 22 1.44 10.95 -1.56
CA ARG A 22 1.20 10.84 -0.12
C ARG A 22 1.83 9.55 0.43
N LYS A 23 2.52 9.68 1.56
CA LYS A 23 3.12 8.57 2.28
C LYS A 23 2.17 8.08 3.38
N LEU A 24 2.03 6.76 3.48
CA LEU A 24 1.25 6.07 4.49
C LEU A 24 2.20 5.30 5.42
N PRO A 25 2.13 5.50 6.75
CA PRO A 25 2.93 4.72 7.68
C PRO A 25 2.41 3.28 7.71
N VAL A 26 3.32 2.32 7.72
CA VAL A 26 2.98 0.90 7.88
C VAL A 26 3.77 0.28 9.04
N PRO A 27 3.18 -0.65 9.81
CA PRO A 27 3.90 -1.37 10.84
C PRO A 27 5.06 -2.15 10.22
N ASP A 28 6.26 -2.08 10.79
CA ASP A 28 7.37 -2.94 10.40
C ASP A 28 7.35 -4.20 11.24
N SER A 29 6.59 -5.20 10.77
CA SER A 29 6.37 -6.48 11.46
C SER A 29 7.02 -7.63 10.70
N PRO A 30 7.67 -8.58 11.39
CA PRO A 30 8.23 -9.78 10.75
C PRO A 30 7.18 -10.51 9.91
N GLY A 31 7.51 -10.77 8.64
CA GLY A 31 6.62 -11.45 7.70
C GLY A 31 5.65 -10.52 6.95
N LEU A 32 5.66 -9.20 7.22
CA LEU A 32 4.93 -8.26 6.37
C LEU A 32 5.53 -8.27 4.96
N ARG A 33 4.66 -8.46 3.96
CA ARG A 33 5.02 -8.44 2.54
C ARG A 33 4.33 -7.26 1.87
N PRO A 34 4.90 -6.05 1.91
CA PRO A 34 4.31 -4.91 1.23
C PRO A 34 4.30 -5.17 -0.28
N THR A 35 3.16 -4.92 -0.92
CA THR A 35 3.07 -4.88 -2.38
C THR A 35 3.99 -3.78 -2.91
N THR A 36 4.77 -4.08 -3.94
CA THR A 36 5.69 -3.10 -4.52
C THR A 36 4.94 -2.03 -5.30
N ASP A 37 5.52 -0.83 -5.41
CA ASP A 37 4.96 0.28 -6.19
C ASP A 37 4.61 -0.15 -7.61
N ARG A 38 5.50 -0.92 -8.26
CA ARG A 38 5.32 -1.39 -9.64
C ARG A 38 4.11 -2.32 -9.79
N VAL A 39 3.87 -3.22 -8.83
CA VAL A 39 2.72 -4.15 -8.89
C VAL A 39 1.41 -3.39 -8.73
N ARG A 40 1.33 -2.45 -7.77
CA ARG A 40 0.17 -1.56 -7.62
C ARG A 40 -0.06 -0.74 -8.88
N GLU A 41 0.98 -0.10 -9.41
CA GLU A 41 0.90 0.72 -10.62
C GLU A 41 0.37 -0.08 -11.81
N THR A 42 0.91 -1.29 -12.02
CA THR A 42 0.49 -2.18 -13.11
C THR A 42 -0.98 -2.55 -12.99
N LEU A 43 -1.44 -2.91 -11.79
CA LEU A 43 -2.85 -3.23 -11.54
C LEU A 43 -3.77 -2.05 -11.87
N PHE A 44 -3.48 -0.86 -11.34
CA PHE A 44 -4.31 0.31 -11.58
C PHE A 44 -4.25 0.81 -13.03
N ASN A 45 -3.15 0.58 -13.74
CA ASN A 45 -3.09 0.83 -15.19
C ASN A 45 -4.05 -0.09 -15.96
N TRP A 46 -4.19 -1.35 -15.56
CA TRP A 46 -5.16 -2.27 -16.17
C TRP A 46 -6.60 -1.90 -15.84
N LEU A 47 -6.86 -1.42 -14.63
CA LEU A 47 -8.21 -1.05 -14.18
C LEU A 47 -8.64 0.36 -14.60
N ALA A 48 -7.71 1.21 -15.06
CA ALA A 48 -7.96 2.61 -15.41
C ALA A 48 -9.21 2.85 -16.29
N PRO A 49 -9.54 2.02 -17.30
CA PRO A 49 -10.71 2.25 -18.14
C PRO A 49 -12.06 2.02 -17.45
N VAL A 50 -12.09 1.32 -16.30
CA VAL A 50 -13.34 0.83 -15.68
C VAL A 50 -13.49 1.18 -14.20
N ILE A 51 -12.50 1.83 -13.58
CA ILE A 51 -12.47 2.05 -12.13
C ILE A 51 -13.16 3.33 -11.67
N VAL A 52 -13.47 4.24 -12.59
CA VAL A 52 -14.20 5.48 -12.27
C VAL A 52 -15.59 5.11 -11.74
N ASP A 53 -15.93 5.63 -10.56
CA ASP A 53 -17.18 5.38 -9.83
C ASP A 53 -17.46 3.92 -9.45
N ALA A 54 -16.47 3.03 -9.57
CA ALA A 54 -16.60 1.64 -9.19
C ALA A 54 -16.67 1.46 -7.67
N GLN A 55 -17.45 0.47 -7.20
CA GLN A 55 -17.41 0.03 -5.82
C GLN A 55 -16.31 -1.02 -5.64
N CYS A 56 -15.30 -0.70 -4.85
CA CYS A 56 -14.15 -1.57 -4.61
C CYS A 56 -14.25 -2.26 -3.25
N LEU A 57 -14.00 -3.57 -3.23
CA LEU A 57 -13.86 -4.38 -2.01
C LEU A 57 -12.40 -4.82 -1.88
N ASP A 58 -11.78 -4.52 -0.75
CA ASP A 58 -10.46 -5.04 -0.40
C ASP A 58 -10.58 -5.94 0.85
N CYS A 59 -10.71 -7.24 0.62
CA CYS A 59 -10.94 -8.24 1.68
C CYS A 59 -9.74 -8.42 2.62
N PHE A 60 -8.55 -8.02 2.21
CA PHE A 60 -7.30 -8.25 2.96
C PHE A 60 -6.44 -6.98 2.96
N ALA A 61 -7.09 -5.83 3.16
CA ALA A 61 -6.49 -4.53 2.92
C ALA A 61 -5.18 -4.28 3.66
N GLY A 62 -4.97 -4.90 4.82
CA GLY A 62 -3.76 -4.68 5.61
C GLY A 62 -3.59 -3.18 5.91
N SER A 63 -2.56 -2.55 5.34
CA SER A 63 -2.34 -1.09 5.44
C SER A 63 -3.27 -0.22 4.57
N GLY A 64 -4.08 -0.82 3.70
CA GLY A 64 -5.02 -0.14 2.80
C GLY A 64 -4.33 0.68 1.70
N ALA A 65 -3.16 0.23 1.22
CA ALA A 65 -2.25 1.01 0.38
C ALA A 65 -1.94 0.37 -0.98
#